data_AF-A0A6I3HSB9-F1
#
_entry.id   AF-A0A6I3HSB9-F1
#
_cell.length_a   1.000
_cell.length_b   1.000
_cell.length_c   1.000
_cell.angle_alpha   90.00
_cell.angle_beta   90.00
_cell.angle_gamma   90.00
#
_symmetry.space_group_name_H-M   'P 1'
#
loop_
_entity.id
_entity.type
_entity.pdbx_description
1 polymer ?
#
loop_
_entity_poly.entity_id
_entity_poly.type
_entity_poly.pdbx_seq_one_letter_code
_entity_poly.pdbx_strand_id
1 'polypeptide(L)'
;MNEQESHSSNPLEQLLQLLGTLDPIDMAGKAVDLTRKTSESLLLVLENFASTVDNLNKTTSRINTLLDEVEEPLRRIMPQVGNAMNAMASMGEVASQLGDLTKRLGPLTTLAENAGGLFGFRPNKSSTAT
;
A
#
# COMPACT_ATOMS: atom_id res chain seq x y z
N MET A 1 27.12 35.51 43.76
CA MET A 1 26.51 35.11 42.47
C MET A 1 27.63 34.57 41.60
N ASN A 2 27.53 33.31 41.17
CA ASN A 2 28.44 32.71 40.19
C ASN A 2 28.05 33.16 38.79
N GLU A 3 28.98 33.71 38.02
CA GLU A 3 28.87 33.84 36.58
C GLU A 3 29.58 32.64 35.94
N GLN A 4 28.78 31.75 35.36
CA GLN A 4 29.28 30.66 34.51
C GLN A 4 29.52 31.24 33.11
N GLU A 5 30.78 31.55 32.80
CA GLU A 5 31.22 31.81 31.42
C GLU A 5 31.04 30.55 30.58
N SER A 6 29.95 30.52 29.82
CA SER A 6 29.70 29.50 28.81
C SER A 6 30.57 29.80 27.59
N HIS A 7 31.78 29.25 27.57
CA HIS A 7 32.60 29.20 26.35
C HIS A 7 31.91 28.28 25.32
N SER A 8 31.00 28.84 24.51
CA SER A 8 30.64 28.26 23.21
C SER A 8 31.83 28.42 22.27
N SER A 9 32.88 27.64 22.48
CA SER A 9 34.08 27.68 21.67
C SER A 9 33.74 27.16 20.28
N ASN A 10 33.71 28.08 19.32
CA ASN A 10 33.36 27.78 17.94
C ASN A 10 34.41 26.78 17.40
N PRO A 11 34.04 25.65 16.78
CA PRO A 11 35.01 24.68 16.26
C PRO A 11 35.96 25.33 15.25
N LEU A 12 35.53 26.39 14.56
CA LEU A 12 36.39 27.20 13.70
C LEU A 12 37.41 28.01 14.49
N GLU A 13 37.05 28.58 15.63
CA GLU A 13 38.00 29.27 16.53
C GLU A 13 38.98 28.30 17.16
N GLN A 14 38.55 27.10 17.53
CA GLN A 14 39.45 26.06 18.03
C GLN A 14 40.46 25.65 16.94
N LEU A 15 40.03 25.54 15.68
CA LEU A 15 40.93 25.27 14.55
C LEU A 15 41.89 26.43 14.26
N LEU A 16 41.44 27.68 14.41
CA LEU A 16 42.27 28.87 14.21
C LEU A 16 43.28 29.08 15.34
N GLN A 17 42.88 28.81 16.59
CA GLN A 17 43.80 28.82 17.74
C GLN A 17 44.81 27.67 17.67
N LEU A 18 44.39 26.50 17.21
CA LEU A 18 45.27 25.37 16.94
C LEU A 18 46.25 25.70 15.79
N LEU A 19 45.79 26.34 14.72
CA LEU A 19 46.64 26.80 13.60
C LEU A 19 47.63 27.90 14.02
N GLY A 20 47.25 28.77 14.96
CA GLY A 20 48.12 29.82 15.50
C GLY A 20 49.19 29.33 16.48
N THR A 21 49.16 28.07 16.92
CA THR A 21 50.04 27.54 17.97
C THR A 21 50.79 26.25 17.61
N LEU A 22 50.65 25.72 16.39
CA LEU A 22 51.15 24.39 16.02
C LEU A 22 52.53 24.38 15.35
N ASP A 23 53.37 23.45 15.79
CA ASP A 23 54.55 22.98 15.05
C ASP A 23 54.13 22.18 13.80
N PRO A 24 54.65 22.49 12.60
CA PRO A 24 54.24 21.87 11.34
C PRO A 24 54.52 20.35 11.28
N ILE A 25 55.50 19.85 12.02
CA ILE A 25 55.84 18.42 12.08
C ILE A 25 54.77 17.64 12.85
N ASP A 26 54.23 18.23 13.91
CA ASP A 26 53.21 17.61 14.77
C ASP A 26 51.85 17.53 14.05
N MET A 27 51.59 18.49 13.16
CA MET A 27 50.42 18.49 12.28
C MET A 27 50.51 17.40 11.19
N ALA A 28 51.69 17.18 10.62
CA ALA A 28 51.91 16.14 9.61
C ALA A 28 51.66 14.73 10.17
N GLY A 29 52.10 14.46 11.40
CA GLY A 29 51.82 13.18 12.07
C GLY A 29 50.32 12.91 12.23
N LYS A 30 49.58 13.90 12.74
CA LYS A 30 48.11 13.81 12.93
C LYS A 30 47.36 13.63 11.61
N ALA A 31 47.81 14.27 10.54
CA ALA A 31 47.21 14.14 9.22
C ALA A 31 47.38 12.72 8.65
N VAL A 32 48.55 12.10 8.86
CA VAL A 32 48.82 10.72 8.45
C VAL A 32 47.96 9.74 9.24
N ASP A 33 47.85 9.91 10.57
CA ASP A 33 47.01 9.05 11.41
C ASP A 33 45.53 9.16 11.05
N LEU A 34 45.04 10.37 10.77
CA LEU A 34 43.69 10.60 10.29
C LEU A 34 43.44 9.91 8.95
N THR A 35 44.41 9.97 8.04
CA THR A 35 44.33 9.31 6.73
C THR A 35 44.27 7.79 6.89
N ARG A 36 45.11 7.24 7.76
CA ARG A 36 45.12 5.80 8.10
C ARG A 36 43.75 5.37 8.65
N LYS A 37 43.24 6.07 9.66
CA LYS A 37 41.94 5.77 10.28
C LYS A 37 40.76 5.93 9.30
N THR A 38 40.82 6.94 8.43
CA THR A 38 39.82 7.17 7.38
C THR A 38 39.83 6.03 6.37
N SER A 39 41.01 5.54 6.00
CA SER A 39 41.16 4.40 5.08
C SER A 39 40.58 3.12 5.67
N GLU A 40 40.86 2.84 6.95
CA GLU A 40 40.26 1.71 7.67
C GLU A 40 38.73 1.82 7.70
N SER A 41 38.20 3.02 7.92
CA SER A 41 36.75 3.28 7.90
C SER A 41 36.13 3.07 6.51
N LEU A 42 36.84 3.50 5.45
CA LEU A 42 36.39 3.33 4.07
C LEU A 42 36.34 1.85 3.69
N LEU A 43 37.34 1.06 4.11
CA LEU A 43 37.34 -0.39 3.89
C LEU A 43 36.11 -1.05 4.52
N LEU A 44 35.78 -0.73 5.77
CA LEU A 44 34.58 -1.23 6.43
C LEU A 44 33.30 -0.83 5.70
N VAL A 45 33.22 0.40 5.18
CA VAL A 45 32.07 0.85 4.37
C VAL A 45 31.97 0.05 3.07
N LEU A 46 33.09 -0.22 2.39
CA LEU A 46 33.09 -1.02 1.16
C LEU A 46 32.68 -2.47 1.42
N GLU A 47 33.10 -3.08 2.53
CA GLU A 47 32.66 -4.42 2.93
C GLU A 47 31.14 -4.48 3.18
N ASN A 48 30.62 -3.47 3.89
CA ASN A 48 29.18 -3.35 4.11
C ASN A 48 28.41 -3.09 2.81
N PHE A 49 28.98 -2.29 1.90
CA PHE A 49 28.40 -2.03 0.59
C PHE A 49 28.38 -3.30 -0.27
N ALA A 50 29.47 -4.07 -0.30
CA ALA A 50 29.52 -5.34 -1.01
C ALA A 50 28.46 -6.34 -0.49
N SER A 51 28.31 -6.43 0.83
CA SER A 51 27.24 -7.23 1.45
C SER A 51 25.84 -6.73 1.06
N THR A 52 25.63 -5.42 0.97
CA THR A 52 24.37 -4.83 0.52
C THR A 52 24.06 -5.20 -0.93
N VAL A 53 25.04 -5.11 -1.82
CA VAL A 53 24.89 -5.52 -3.23
C VAL A 53 24.56 -7.00 -3.35
N ASP A 54 25.21 -7.87 -2.57
CA ASP A 54 24.90 -9.30 -2.54
C ASP A 54 23.46 -9.57 -2.06
N ASN A 55 23.00 -8.87 -1.03
CA ASN A 55 21.63 -8.96 -0.54
C ASN A 55 20.61 -8.44 -1.57
N LEU A 56 20.92 -7.37 -2.30
CA LEU A 56 20.08 -6.87 -3.39
C LEU A 56 20.00 -7.88 -4.54
N ASN A 57 21.11 -8.52 -4.90
CA ASN A 57 21.12 -9.57 -5.92
C ASN A 57 20.25 -10.76 -5.48
N LYS A 58 20.41 -11.23 -4.24
CA LYS A 58 19.57 -12.31 -3.68
C LYS A 58 18.09 -11.94 -3.67
N THR A 59 17.76 -10.71 -3.28
CA THR A 59 16.39 -10.20 -3.26
C THR A 59 15.80 -10.14 -4.66
N THR A 60 16.56 -9.64 -5.63
CA THR A 60 16.14 -9.57 -7.04
C THR A 60 15.88 -10.96 -7.60
N SER A 61 16.78 -11.93 -7.35
CA SER A 61 16.58 -13.32 -7.77
C SER A 61 15.32 -13.92 -7.16
N ARG A 62 15.06 -13.67 -5.87
CA ARG A 62 13.82 -14.12 -5.21
C ARG A 62 12.58 -13.47 -5.83
N ILE A 63 12.62 -12.18 -6.15
CA ILE A 63 11.51 -11.49 -6.83
C ILE A 63 11.24 -12.15 -8.19
N ASN A 64 12.28 -12.44 -8.98
CA ASN A 64 12.10 -13.12 -10.26
C ASN A 64 11.43 -14.48 -10.08
N THR A 65 11.90 -15.29 -9.12
CA THR A 65 11.26 -16.57 -8.80
C THR A 65 9.81 -16.41 -8.34
N LEU A 66 9.52 -15.43 -7.49
CA LEU A 66 8.14 -15.16 -7.06
C LEU A 66 7.27 -14.73 -8.24
N LEU A 67 7.79 -13.91 -9.16
CA LEU A 67 7.08 -13.51 -10.37
C LEU A 67 6.77 -14.72 -11.26
N ASP A 68 7.73 -15.62 -11.43
CA ASP A 68 7.55 -16.88 -12.17
C ASP A 68 6.49 -17.78 -11.47
N GLU A 69 6.55 -17.87 -10.13
CA GLU A 69 5.64 -18.68 -9.32
C GLU A 69 4.20 -18.13 -9.30
N VAL A 70 4.00 -16.81 -9.40
CA VAL A 70 2.65 -16.22 -9.43
C VAL A 70 2.05 -16.16 -10.84
N GLU A 71 2.85 -16.21 -11.90
CA GLU A 71 2.36 -16.20 -13.28
C GLU A 71 1.37 -17.36 -13.51
N GLU A 72 1.72 -18.57 -13.08
CA GLU A 72 0.93 -19.75 -13.36
C GLU A 72 -0.42 -19.78 -12.59
N PRO A 73 -0.47 -19.53 -11.27
CA PRO A 73 -1.72 -19.35 -10.54
C PRO A 73 -2.61 -18.26 -11.14
N LEU A 74 -2.04 -17.11 -11.50
CA LEU A 74 -2.79 -16.01 -12.13
C LEU A 74 -3.38 -16.44 -13.46
N ARG A 75 -2.61 -17.14 -14.29
CA ARG A 75 -3.07 -17.68 -15.58
C ARG A 75 -4.21 -18.69 -15.41
N ARG A 76 -4.20 -19.49 -14.35
CA ARG A 76 -5.29 -20.45 -14.05
C ARG A 76 -6.56 -19.77 -13.54
N ILE A 77 -6.43 -18.68 -12.78
CA ILE A 77 -7.55 -17.96 -12.16
C ILE A 77 -8.19 -16.95 -13.13
N MET A 78 -7.40 -16.34 -14.02
CA MET A 78 -7.87 -15.35 -15.01
C MET A 78 -9.14 -15.77 -15.78
N PRO A 79 -9.23 -17.00 -16.35
CA PRO A 79 -10.44 -17.47 -17.02
C PRO A 79 -11.66 -17.55 -16.09
N GLN A 80 -11.46 -17.95 -14.84
CA GLN A 80 -12.53 -18.05 -13.85
C GLN A 80 -13.07 -16.67 -13.47
N VAL A 81 -12.18 -15.68 -13.32
CA VAL A 81 -12.54 -14.27 -13.11
C VAL A 81 -13.32 -13.75 -14.31
N GLY A 82 -12.85 -14.01 -15.53
CA GLY A 82 -13.57 -13.63 -16.75
C GLY A 82 -14.97 -14.24 -16.82
N ASN A 83 -15.10 -15.53 -16.50
CA ASN A 83 -16.40 -16.21 -16.46
C ASN A 83 -17.33 -15.62 -15.38
N ALA A 84 -16.81 -15.32 -14.20
CA ALA A 84 -17.57 -14.70 -13.12
C ALA A 84 -18.06 -13.29 -13.50
N MET A 85 -17.20 -12.49 -14.16
CA MET A 85 -17.57 -11.17 -14.67
C MET A 85 -18.65 -11.27 -15.76
N ASN A 86 -18.52 -12.22 -16.69
CA ASN A 86 -19.54 -12.45 -17.72
C ASN A 86 -20.87 -12.90 -17.11
N ALA A 87 -20.84 -13.80 -16.12
CA ALA A 87 -22.03 -14.22 -15.39
C ALA A 87 -22.69 -13.04 -14.68
N MET A 88 -21.91 -12.19 -14.00
CA MET A 88 -22.42 -10.99 -13.35
C MET A 88 -23.06 -10.01 -14.35
N ALA A 89 -22.44 -9.79 -15.51
CA ALA A 89 -22.99 -8.97 -16.57
C ALA A 89 -24.35 -9.53 -17.06
N SER A 90 -24.42 -10.85 -17.28
CA SER A 90 -25.67 -11.50 -17.69
C SER A 90 -26.77 -11.39 -16.62
N MET A 91 -26.42 -11.46 -15.33
CA MET A 91 -27.38 -11.27 -14.24
C MET A 91 -27.90 -9.83 -14.19
N GLY A 92 -27.05 -8.85 -14.46
CA GLY A 92 -27.45 -7.44 -14.58
C GLY A 92 -28.45 -7.23 -15.71
N GLU A 93 -28.22 -7.87 -16.86
CA GLU A 93 -29.15 -7.82 -17.99
C GLU A 93 -30.50 -8.46 -17.65
N VAL A 94 -30.50 -9.65 -17.04
CA VAL A 94 -31.72 -10.32 -16.56
C VAL A 94 -32.47 -9.45 -15.55
N ALA A 95 -31.77 -8.83 -14.60
CA ALA A 95 -32.38 -7.94 -13.63
C ALA A 95 -33.04 -6.72 -14.31
N SER A 96 -32.41 -6.15 -15.32
CA SER A 96 -32.99 -5.08 -16.13
C SER A 96 -34.25 -5.53 -16.87
N GLN A 97 -34.19 -6.69 -17.53
CA GLN A 97 -35.34 -7.26 -18.25
C GLN A 97 -36.52 -7.57 -17.32
N LEU A 98 -36.27 -8.11 -16.13
CA LEU A 98 -37.29 -8.33 -15.10
C LEU A 98 -37.87 -7.01 -14.58
N GLY A 99 -37.05 -5.98 -14.43
CA GLY A 99 -37.50 -4.63 -14.09
C GLY A 99 -38.46 -4.07 -15.14
N ASP A 100 -38.16 -4.24 -16.43
CA ASP A 100 -39.02 -3.77 -17.51
C ASP A 100 -40.28 -4.61 -17.68
N LEU A 101 -40.21 -5.93 -17.47
CA LEU A 101 -41.40 -6.78 -17.42
C LEU A 101 -42.33 -6.37 -16.26
N THR A 102 -41.78 -6.10 -15.08
CA THR A 102 -42.54 -5.63 -13.91
C THR A 102 -43.25 -4.30 -14.20
N LYS A 103 -42.57 -3.34 -14.85
CA LYS A 103 -43.19 -2.08 -15.28
C LYS A 103 -44.35 -2.32 -16.26
N ARG A 104 -44.21 -3.27 -17.18
CA ARG A 104 -45.24 -3.63 -18.17
C ARG A 104 -46.41 -4.40 -17.58
N LEU A 105 -46.18 -5.16 -16.52
CA LEU A 105 -47.24 -5.87 -15.78
C LEU A 105 -47.99 -4.96 -14.80
N GLY A 106 -47.40 -3.83 -14.38
CA GLY A 106 -48.06 -2.84 -13.52
C GLY A 106 -49.47 -2.46 -13.96
N PRO A 107 -49.71 -2.08 -15.24
CA PRO A 107 -51.04 -1.80 -15.76
C PRO A 107 -52.03 -2.98 -15.63
N LEU A 108 -51.60 -4.22 -15.84
CA LEU A 108 -52.46 -5.40 -15.67
C LEU A 108 -52.79 -5.65 -14.20
N THR A 109 -51.86 -5.38 -13.29
CA THR A 109 -52.13 -5.41 -11.84
C THR A 109 -53.20 -4.37 -11.48
N THR A 110 -53.09 -3.14 -11.99
CA THR A 110 -54.12 -2.12 -11.76
C THR A 110 -55.47 -2.48 -12.39
N LEU A 111 -55.48 -3.19 -13.52
CA LEU A 111 -56.71 -3.66 -14.17
C LEU A 111 -57.35 -4.80 -13.37
N ALA A 112 -56.54 -5.71 -12.83
CA ALA A 112 -56.97 -6.80 -11.96
C ALA A 112 -57.48 -6.30 -10.60
N GLU A 113 -56.87 -5.26 -10.03
CA GLU A 113 -57.34 -4.60 -8.81
C GLU A 113 -58.69 -3.91 -9.03
N ASN A 114 -58.85 -3.18 -10.13
CA ASN A 114 -60.13 -2.55 -10.48
C ASN A 114 -61.21 -3.59 -10.81
N ALA A 115 -60.87 -4.67 -11.50
CA ALA A 115 -61.80 -5.76 -11.79
C ALA A 115 -62.15 -6.59 -10.54
N GLY A 116 -61.21 -6.84 -9.63
CA GLY A 116 -61.42 -7.56 -8.37
C GLY A 116 -62.30 -6.78 -7.37
N GLY A 117 -62.19 -5.45 -7.36
CA GLY A 117 -63.10 -4.57 -6.63
C GLY A 117 -64.53 -4.57 -7.18
N LEU A 118 -64.69 -4.85 -8.49
CA LEU A 118 -65.98 -4.93 -9.18
C LEU A 118 -66.60 -6.35 -9.14
N PHE A 119 -65.78 -7.39 -8.99
CA PHE A 119 -66.20 -8.81 -8.93
C PHE A 119 -66.40 -9.36 -7.51
N GLY A 120 -66.37 -8.52 -6.47
CA GLY A 120 -66.98 -8.85 -5.18
C GLY A 120 -66.23 -9.86 -4.30
N PHE A 121 -64.90 -10.00 -4.42
CA PHE A 121 -64.14 -10.73 -3.41
C PHE A 121 -63.81 -9.84 -2.20
N ARG A 122 -64.82 -9.66 -1.34
CA ARG A 122 -64.61 -9.20 0.04
C ARG A 122 -64.49 -10.44 0.95
N PRO A 123 -63.36 -10.69 1.64
CA PRO A 123 -63.31 -11.75 2.62
C PRO A 123 -64.24 -11.40 3.79
N ASN A 124 -65.30 -12.18 3.96
CA ASN A 124 -66.22 -12.05 5.08
C ASN A 124 -65.50 -12.43 6.37
N LYS A 125 -65.08 -11.43 7.17
CA LYS A 125 -64.80 -11.64 8.59
C LYS A 125 -66.16 -11.76 9.30
N SER A 126 -66.71 -12.98 9.38
CA SER A 126 -67.70 -13.29 10.40
C SER A 126 -66.98 -13.60 11.71
N SER A 127 -66.97 -12.57 12.54
CA SER A 127 -66.87 -12.66 14.01
C SER A 127 -67.76 -13.77 14.54
N THR A 128 -67.18 -14.69 15.33
CA THR A 128 -67.94 -15.41 16.35
C THR A 128 -67.07 -15.53 17.60
N ALA A 129 -67.21 -14.51 18.46
CA ALA A 129 -66.96 -14.64 19.88
C ALA A 129 -68.25 -15.21 20.50
N THR A 130 -68.14 -16.37 21.15
CA THR A 130 -68.75 -16.79 22.43
C THR A 130 -68.43 -18.25 22.66
#